data_AF-A0A0F9DE84-F1
#
_entry.id   AF-A0A0F9DE84-F1
#
_cell.length_a   1.000
_cell.length_b   1.000
_cell.length_c   1.000
_cell.angle_alpha   90.00
_cell.angle_beta   90.00
_cell.angle_gamma   90.00
#
_symmetry.space_group_name_H-M   'P 1'
#
loop_
_entity.id
_entity.type
_entity.pdbx_description
1 polymer ?
#
loop_
_entity_poly.entity_id
_entity_poly.type
_entity_poly.pdbx_seq_one_letter_code
_entity_poly.pdbx_strand_id
1 'polypeptide(L)'
;KKVSNPKSKGYLKEVQSYGEKRLIYMVLMSLQATEDLEWDTIDMEDHTTWNNLRKELRDSGFSDVEVNRIIGECINVNALNDEKIEEARDRFLLEAQEPEEE
;
A
#
# COMPACT_ATOMS: atom_id res chain seq x y z
N LYS A 1 -22.85 -9.02 11.27
CA LYS A 1 -23.09 -8.49 12.64
C LYS A 1 -22.97 -6.97 12.57
N LYS A 2 -23.95 -6.19 13.05
CA LYS A 2 -23.80 -4.73 13.19
C LYS A 2 -22.68 -4.47 14.20
N VAL A 3 -21.64 -3.74 13.81
CA VAL A 3 -20.52 -3.41 14.69
C VAL A 3 -21.04 -2.58 15.86
N SER A 4 -20.87 -3.12 17.07
CA SER A 4 -21.16 -2.44 18.33
C SER A 4 -20.03 -1.47 18.62
N ASN A 5 -20.34 -0.17 18.56
CA ASN A 5 -19.45 0.96 18.89
C ASN A 5 -18.15 1.06 18.06
N PRO A 6 -18.07 1.99 17.08
CA PRO A 6 -16.89 2.21 16.24
C PRO A 6 -15.68 2.82 16.98
N LYS A 7 -15.83 3.16 18.26
CA LYS A 7 -14.72 3.61 19.13
C LYS A 7 -14.26 2.51 20.10
N SER A 8 -14.84 1.32 20.03
CA SER A 8 -14.42 0.21 20.89
C SER A 8 -13.02 -0.25 20.52
N LYS A 9 -12.22 -0.64 21.53
CA LYS A 9 -10.84 -1.13 21.32
C LYS A 9 -10.79 -2.34 20.39
N GLY A 10 -11.77 -3.25 20.51
CA GLY A 10 -11.88 -4.43 19.65
C GLY A 10 -12.06 -4.05 18.18
N TYR A 11 -13.01 -3.15 17.89
CA TYR A 11 -13.24 -2.68 16.53
C TYR A 11 -12.02 -1.96 15.93
N LEU A 12 -11.40 -1.05 16.69
CA LEU A 12 -10.22 -0.32 16.20
C LEU A 12 -9.05 -1.26 15.89
N LYS A 13 -8.88 -2.34 16.67
CA LYS A 13 -7.86 -3.36 16.41
C LYS A 13 -8.14 -4.13 15.12
N GLU A 14 -9.39 -4.47 14.85
CA GLU A 14 -9.80 -5.12 13.59
C GLU A 14 -9.57 -4.20 12.38
N VAL A 15 -9.95 -2.92 12.50
CA VAL A 15 -9.69 -1.90 11.46
C VAL A 15 -8.20 -1.75 11.19
N GLN A 16 -7.38 -1.66 12.25
CA GLN A 16 -5.93 -1.59 12.11
C GLN A 16 -5.36 -2.83 11.42
N SER A 17 -5.79 -4.03 11.83
CA SER A 17 -5.33 -5.28 11.23
C SER A 17 -5.70 -5.38 9.75
N TYR A 18 -6.89 -4.93 9.36
CA TYR A 18 -7.29 -4.86 7.96
C TYR A 18 -6.42 -3.85 7.19
N GLY A 19 -6.18 -2.66 7.76
CA GLY A 19 -5.34 -1.64 7.16
C GLY A 19 -3.90 -2.12 6.91
N GLU A 20 -3.31 -2.79 7.89
CA GLU A 20 -1.98 -3.41 7.76
C GLU A 20 -1.93 -4.44 6.63
N LYS A 21 -2.86 -5.39 6.61
CA LYS A 21 -2.91 -6.42 5.56
C LYS A 21 -3.09 -5.82 4.18
N ARG A 22 -3.97 -4.82 4.04
CA ARG A 22 -4.18 -4.10 2.78
C ARG A 22 -2.92 -3.39 2.31
N LEU A 23 -2.20 -2.74 3.23
CA LEU A 23 -0.94 -2.06 2.93
C LEU A 23 0.10 -3.05 2.42
N ILE A 24 0.29 -4.16 3.13
CA ILE A 24 1.25 -5.19 2.76
C ILE A 24 0.89 -5.83 1.43
N TYR A 25 -0.38 -6.13 1.19
CA TYR A 25 -0.84 -6.67 -0.10
C TYR A 25 -0.49 -5.73 -1.26
N MET A 26 -0.72 -4.42 -1.10
CA MET A 26 -0.35 -3.43 -2.10
C MET A 26 1.16 -3.45 -2.39
N VAL A 27 2.00 -3.62 -1.36
CA VAL A 27 3.46 -3.76 -1.54
C VAL A 27 3.80 -5.04 -2.28
N LEU A 28 3.26 -6.19 -1.86
CA LEU A 28 3.48 -7.49 -2.51
C LEU A 28 3.12 -7.44 -4.00
N MET A 29 1.95 -6.89 -4.33
CA MET A 29 1.51 -6.72 -5.71
C MET A 29 2.40 -5.76 -6.50
N SER A 30 2.92 -4.71 -5.86
CA SER A 30 3.84 -3.77 -6.52
C SER A 30 5.19 -4.42 -6.85
N LEU A 31 5.66 -5.31 -5.97
CA LEU A 31 6.94 -6.02 -6.15
C LEU A 31 6.84 -7.20 -7.11
N GLN A 32 5.64 -7.72 -7.36
CA GLN A 32 5.39 -8.86 -8.26
C GLN A 32 5.87 -8.61 -9.70
N ALA A 33 6.05 -7.35 -10.11
CA ALA A 33 6.63 -7.00 -11.40
C ALA A 33 8.15 -7.29 -11.51
N THR A 34 8.81 -7.66 -10.40
CA THR A 34 10.23 -8.01 -10.36
C THR A 34 10.40 -9.46 -10.84
N GLU A 35 11.11 -9.65 -11.96
CA GLU A 35 11.43 -10.98 -12.47
C GLU A 35 12.23 -11.79 -11.44
N ASP A 36 11.97 -13.10 -11.37
CA ASP A 36 12.61 -14.07 -10.47
C ASP A 36 12.46 -13.79 -8.96
N LEU A 37 11.59 -12.86 -8.56
CA LEU A 37 11.28 -12.64 -7.15
C LEU A 37 10.41 -13.78 -6.62
N GLU A 38 10.96 -14.54 -5.69
CA GLU A 38 10.27 -15.61 -4.97
C GLU A 38 10.20 -15.30 -3.48
N TRP A 39 9.16 -15.82 -2.82
CA TRP A 39 8.98 -15.71 -1.38
C TRP A 39 9.05 -17.10 -0.72
N ASP A 40 9.82 -17.20 0.34
CA ASP A 40 9.98 -18.39 1.18
C ASP A 40 8.87 -18.52 2.23
N THR A 41 8.40 -17.41 2.80
CA THR A 41 7.46 -17.42 3.94
C THR A 41 6.14 -16.73 3.69
N ILE A 42 5.95 -16.18 2.49
CA ILE A 42 4.72 -15.50 2.06
C ILE A 42 4.05 -16.35 0.99
N ASP A 43 2.81 -16.74 1.28
CA ASP A 43 1.91 -17.37 0.33
C ASP A 43 0.85 -16.34 -0.11
N MET A 44 0.78 -16.08 -1.40
CA MET A 44 -0.17 -15.11 -1.97
C MET A 44 -1.63 -15.58 -1.81
N GLU A 45 -1.87 -16.88 -1.65
CA GLU A 45 -3.20 -17.45 -1.40
C GLU A 45 -3.59 -17.45 0.09
N ASP A 46 -2.62 -17.29 1.01
CA ASP A 46 -2.86 -17.20 2.45
C ASP A 46 -2.46 -15.82 3.02
N HIS A 47 -3.48 -14.96 3.18
CA HIS A 47 -3.32 -13.61 3.73
C HIS A 47 -2.78 -13.54 5.16
N THR A 48 -2.73 -14.66 5.90
CA THR A 48 -2.17 -14.68 7.26
C THR A 48 -0.65 -14.64 7.24
N THR A 49 -0.04 -15.04 6.13
CA THR A 49 1.42 -15.06 5.93
C THR A 49 1.99 -13.69 5.55
N TRP A 50 1.19 -12.79 4.97
CA TRP A 50 1.68 -11.53 4.40
C TRP A 50 2.42 -10.64 5.40
N ASN A 51 2.03 -10.71 6.68
CA ASN A 51 2.70 -9.97 7.76
C ASN A 51 4.19 -10.32 7.92
N ASN A 52 4.66 -11.40 7.30
CA ASN A 52 6.06 -11.80 7.27
C ASN A 52 6.94 -10.91 6.37
N LEU A 53 6.36 -10.08 5.48
CA LEU A 53 7.11 -9.27 4.49
C LEU A 53 8.36 -8.58 5.06
N ARG A 54 8.22 -7.85 6.18
CA ARG A 54 9.36 -7.14 6.79
C ARG A 54 10.42 -8.10 7.33
N LYS A 55 10.00 -9.24 7.90
CA LYS A 55 10.91 -10.26 8.42
C LYS A 55 11.67 -10.90 7.25
N GLU A 56 10.95 -11.26 6.19
CA GLU A 56 11.53 -11.93 5.03
C GLU A 56 12.56 -11.06 4.32
N LEU A 57 12.26 -9.77 4.08
CA LEU A 57 13.25 -8.84 3.53
C LEU A 57 14.50 -8.73 4.42
N ARG A 58 14.36 -8.72 5.75
CA ARG A 58 15.51 -8.71 6.66
C ARG A 58 16.32 -10.00 6.58
N ASP A 59 15.64 -11.14 6.54
CA ASP A 59 16.29 -12.46 6.43
C ASP A 59 17.02 -12.61 5.09
N SER A 60 16.55 -11.94 4.03
CA SER A 60 17.24 -11.81 2.73
C SER A 60 18.40 -10.81 2.73
N GLY A 61 18.71 -10.19 3.87
CA GLY A 61 19.89 -9.33 4.05
C GLY A 61 19.65 -7.83 3.93
N PHE A 62 18.41 -7.38 3.72
CA PHE A 62 18.11 -5.95 3.70
C PHE A 62 18.17 -5.34 5.10
N SER A 63 18.81 -4.17 5.22
CA SER A 63 18.78 -3.37 6.43
C SER A 63 17.41 -2.75 6.67
N ASP A 64 17.11 -2.34 7.90
CA ASP A 64 15.86 -1.64 8.22
C ASP A 64 15.65 -0.38 7.38
N VAL A 65 16.72 0.30 6.98
CA VAL A 65 16.65 1.50 6.13
C VAL A 65 16.20 1.12 4.73
N GLU A 66 16.76 0.06 4.15
CA GLU A 66 16.38 -0.45 2.83
C GLU A 66 14.95 -1.00 2.81
N VAL A 67 14.57 -1.77 3.84
CA VAL A 67 13.19 -2.27 4.00
C VAL A 67 12.20 -1.10 4.05
N ASN A 68 12.49 -0.08 4.86
CA ASN A 68 11.62 1.09 4.94
C ASN A 68 11.60 1.87 3.63
N ARG A 69 12.70 1.93 2.88
CA ARG A 69 12.76 2.56 1.57
C ARG A 69 11.89 1.82 0.55
N ILE A 70 12.04 0.50 0.43
CA ILE A 70 11.24 -0.33 -0.50
C ILE A 70 9.74 -0.14 -0.21
N ILE A 71 9.33 -0.33 1.04
CA ILE A 71 7.93 -0.18 1.44
C ILE A 71 7.46 1.26 1.21
N GLY A 72 8.29 2.25 1.56
CA GLY A 72 8.00 3.67 1.41
C GLY A 72 7.76 4.06 -0.05
N GLU A 73 8.57 3.56 -0.98
CA GLU A 73 8.40 3.84 -2.41
C GLU A 73 7.14 3.17 -2.98
N CYS A 74 6.85 1.92 -2.60
CA CYS A 74 5.60 1.28 -2.98
C CYS A 74 4.38 2.08 -2.51
N ILE A 75 4.44 2.64 -1.29
CA ILE A 75 3.39 3.54 -0.79
C ILE A 75 3.37 4.84 -1.60
N ASN A 76 4.52 5.47 -1.82
CA ASN A 76 4.62 6.74 -2.51
C ASN A 76 4.04 6.66 -3.93
N VAL A 77 4.26 5.56 -4.65
CA VAL A 77 3.72 5.37 -6.01
C VAL A 77 2.21 5.10 -6.00
N ASN A 78 1.71 4.29 -5.07
CA ASN A 78 0.32 3.83 -5.09
C ASN A 78 -0.66 4.70 -4.28
N ALA A 79 -0.17 5.43 -3.27
CA ALA A 79 -1.02 6.25 -2.41
C ALA A 79 -1.19 7.67 -2.95
N LEU A 80 -2.27 8.32 -2.54
CA LEU A 80 -2.43 9.77 -2.71
C LEU A 80 -1.49 10.48 -1.74
N ASN A 81 -0.83 11.51 -2.25
CA ASN A 81 -0.11 12.50 -1.47
C ASN A 81 -0.56 13.90 -1.94
N ASP A 82 -0.19 14.94 -1.19
CA ASP A 82 -0.66 16.30 -1.47
C ASP A 82 -0.25 16.76 -2.88
N GLU A 83 0.96 16.42 -3.31
CA GLU A 83 1.48 16.72 -4.64
C GLU A 83 0.60 16.13 -5.75
N LYS A 84 0.24 14.84 -5.67
CA LYS A 84 -0.66 14.20 -6.64
C LYS A 84 -2.07 14.78 -6.63
N ILE A 85 -2.55 15.23 -5.48
CA ILE A 85 -3.86 15.87 -5.35
C ILE A 85 -3.84 17.24 -6.03
N GLU A 86 -2.78 18.03 -5.80
CA GLU A 86 -2.58 19.32 -6.46
C GLU A 86 -2.46 19.15 -7.96
N GLU A 87 -1.62 18.22 -8.43
CA GLU A 87 -1.46 17.92 -9.85
C GLU A 87 -2.80 17.49 -10.50
N ALA A 88 -3.57 16.62 -9.83
CA ALA A 88 -4.87 16.19 -10.33
C ALA A 88 -5.89 17.34 -10.37
N ARG A 89 -5.89 18.23 -9.38
CA ARG A 89 -6.72 19.44 -9.35
C ARG A 89 -6.36 20.38 -10.50
N ASP A 90 -5.07 20.62 -10.70
CA ASP A 90 -4.60 21.57 -11.70
C ASP A 90 -4.88 21.05 -13.13
N ARG A 91 -4.69 19.75 -13.39
CA ARG A 91 -5.15 19.11 -14.64
C ARG A 91 -6.65 19.29 -14.88
N PHE A 92 -7.46 19.01 -13.87
CA PHE A 92 -8.92 19.14 -13.98
C PHE A 92 -9.36 20.57 -14.31
N LEU A 93 -8.73 21.58 -13.70
CA LEU A 93 -9.03 22.99 -13.96
C LEU A 93 -8.58 23.46 -15.35
N LEU A 94 -7.53 22.85 -15.91
CA LEU A 94 -7.07 23.12 -17.27
C LEU A 94 -8.02 22.52 -18.32
N GLU A 95 -8.44 21.27 -18.13
CA GLU A 95 -9.44 20.61 -19.01
C GLU A 95 -10.77 21.40 -19.06
N ALA A 96 -11.18 21.99 -17.94
CA ALA A 96 -12.38 22.80 -17.87
C ALA A 96 -12.26 24.18 -18.56
N GLN A 97 -11.05 24.59 -18.96
CA GLN A 97 -10.77 25.87 -19.60
C GLN A 97 -10.52 25.77 -21.11
N GLU A 98 -10.36 24.56 -21.66
CA GLU A 98 -10.29 24.39 -23.13
C GLU A 98 -11.67 24.69 -23.74
N PRO A 99 -11.81 25.74 -24.57
CA PRO A 99 -13.05 25.99 -25.30
C PRO A 99 -13.24 24.90 -26.37
N GLU A 100 -14.49 24.49 -26.63
CA GLU A 100 -14.82 23.62 -27.77
C GLU A 100 -14.25 24.23 -29.06
N GLU A 101 -13.22 23.61 -29.65
CA GLU A 101 -12.74 23.99 -30.98
C GLU A 101 -13.76 23.50 -32.03
N GLU A 102 -14.50 24.44 -32.63
CA GLU A 102 -15.32 24.24 -33.86
C GLU A 102 -14.48 24.25 -35.13
#